data_AF-A0A4S0K3D5-F1
#
_entry.id   AF-A0A4S0K3D5-F1
#
_cell.length_a   1.000
_cell.length_b   1.000
_cell.length_c   1.000
_cell.angle_alpha   90.00
_cell.angle_beta   90.00
_cell.angle_gamma   90.00
#
_symmetry.space_group_name_H-M   'P 1'
#
loop_
_entity.id
_entity.type
_entity.pdbx_description
1 polymer ?
#
loop_
_entity_poly.entity_id
_entity_poly.type
_entity_poly.pdbx_seq_one_letter_code
_entity_poly.pdbx_strand_id
1 'polypeptide(L)'
;MSAADRTCQHCNGSVAGKRRDAKFCSASCRVNSHRAEVGRVEAIRADVLIDRQMRDALVESLSLNPQDEHDPAKVREAFARMCRAFAEKFA
;
A
#
# COMPACT_ATOMS: atom_id res chain seq x y z
N MET A 1 -22.89 -14.23 8.03
CA MET A 1 -23.04 -12.76 7.99
C MET A 1 -22.15 -12.27 6.85
N SER A 2 -22.75 -11.92 5.72
CA SER A 2 -22.02 -11.45 4.53
C SER A 2 -21.24 -10.18 4.88
N ALA A 3 -19.96 -10.13 4.50
CA ALA A 3 -19.20 -8.90 4.60
C ALA A 3 -19.97 -7.83 3.83
N ALA A 4 -20.49 -6.81 4.54
CA ALA A 4 -21.14 -5.67 3.92
C ALA A 4 -20.26 -5.23 2.74
N ASP A 5 -20.88 -5.05 1.57
CA ASP A 5 -20.19 -4.60 0.36
C ASP A 5 -19.55 -3.25 0.64
N ARG A 6 -18.32 -3.28 1.14
CA ARG A 6 -17.54 -2.08 1.38
C ARG A 6 -17.16 -1.58 0.00
N THR A 7 -17.73 -0.44 -0.36
CA THR A 7 -17.54 0.22 -1.65
C THR A 7 -16.74 1.50 -1.50
N CYS A 8 -16.10 1.90 -2.59
CA CYS A 8 -15.36 3.16 -2.71
C CYS A 8 -16.33 4.32 -2.61
N GLN A 9 -16.04 5.30 -1.77
CA GLN A 9 -16.88 6.49 -1.57
C GLN A 9 -16.93 7.44 -2.78
N HIS A 10 -16.02 7.29 -3.75
CA HIS A 10 -15.97 8.14 -4.95
C HIS A 10 -16.57 7.47 -6.20
N CYS A 11 -16.25 6.20 -6.46
CA CYS A 11 -16.66 5.53 -7.70
C CYS A 11 -17.57 4.31 -7.50
N ASN A 12 -18.00 4.03 -6.25
CA ASN A 12 -18.76 2.83 -5.87
C ASN A 12 -18.10 1.48 -6.22
N GLY A 13 -16.85 1.48 -6.73
CA GLY A 13 -16.10 0.26 -6.97
C GLY A 13 -15.82 -0.52 -5.67
N SER A 14 -15.60 -1.83 -5.78
CA SER A 14 -15.37 -2.67 -4.60
C SER A 14 -14.09 -2.30 -3.85
N VAL A 15 -14.15 -2.25 -2.51
CA VAL A 15 -12.98 -2.25 -1.62
C VAL A 15 -12.87 -3.57 -0.84
N ALA A 16 -13.46 -4.65 -1.38
CA ALA A 16 -13.23 -6.01 -0.89
C ALA A 16 -11.72 -6.34 -0.92
N GLY A 17 -11.23 -7.02 0.13
CA GLY A 17 -9.81 -7.32 0.31
C GLY A 17 -8.91 -6.12 0.63
N LYS A 18 -9.46 -4.91 0.80
CA LYS A 18 -8.70 -3.73 1.26
C LYS A 18 -8.77 -3.59 2.78
N ARG A 19 -7.92 -2.70 3.34
CA ARG A 19 -7.88 -2.40 4.79
C ARG A 19 -9.27 -2.13 5.34
N ARG A 20 -9.51 -2.44 6.63
CA ARG A 20 -10.84 -2.36 7.25
C ARG A 20 -11.47 -0.96 7.11
N ASP A 21 -10.63 0.06 7.17
CA ASP A 21 -10.94 1.49 7.13
C ASP A 21 -10.85 2.12 5.73
N ALA A 22 -10.63 1.32 4.67
CA ALA A 22 -10.44 1.84 3.32
C ALA A 22 -11.69 2.58 2.82
N LYS A 23 -11.56 3.90 2.60
CA LYS A 23 -12.63 4.77 2.06
C LYS A 23 -12.68 4.79 0.53
N PHE A 24 -11.56 4.56 -0.14
CA PHE A 24 -11.45 4.66 -1.61
C PHE A 24 -10.80 3.41 -2.21
N CYS A 25 -11.21 3.07 -3.44
CA CYS A 25 -10.52 2.03 -4.20
C CYS A 25 -9.09 2.48 -4.51
N SER A 26 -8.10 1.60 -4.26
CA SER A 26 -6.68 1.94 -4.39
C SER A 26 -6.33 2.40 -5.80
N ALA A 27 -6.73 1.59 -6.78
CA ALA A 27 -6.23 1.67 -8.15
C ALA A 27 -6.63 2.94 -8.89
N SER A 28 -7.76 3.56 -8.52
CA SER A 28 -8.30 4.71 -9.25
C SER A 28 -8.52 5.92 -8.35
N CYS A 29 -9.25 5.76 -7.23
CA CYS A 29 -9.68 6.90 -6.45
C CYS A 29 -8.67 7.32 -5.37
N ARG A 30 -8.04 6.37 -4.66
CA ARG A 30 -7.08 6.70 -3.59
C ARG A 30 -5.82 7.37 -4.14
N VAL A 31 -5.23 6.82 -5.20
CA VAL A 31 -3.93 7.28 -5.71
C VAL A 31 -4.07 8.51 -6.61
N ASN A 32 -5.09 8.56 -7.48
CA ASN A 32 -5.17 9.61 -8.51
C ASN A 32 -5.93 10.84 -8.06
N SER A 33 -6.97 10.68 -7.23
CA SER A 33 -7.91 11.77 -6.93
C SER A 33 -7.87 12.21 -5.46
N HIS A 34 -7.73 11.26 -4.54
CA HIS A 34 -7.89 11.51 -3.10
C HIS A 34 -6.62 11.21 -2.29
N ARG A 35 -5.45 11.25 -2.93
CA ARG A 35 -4.17 10.91 -2.29
C ARG A 35 -3.86 11.81 -1.09
N ALA A 36 -4.30 13.06 -1.15
CA ALA A 36 -4.14 14.03 -0.07
C ALA A 36 -5.15 13.81 1.09
N GLU A 37 -6.35 13.31 0.80
CA GLU A 37 -7.45 13.16 1.77
C GLU A 37 -7.34 11.92 2.66
N VAL A 38 -6.69 10.87 2.17
CA VAL A 38 -6.40 9.67 2.98
C VAL A 38 -5.05 9.73 3.70
N GLY A 39 -4.26 10.78 3.48
CA GLY A 39 -2.95 10.99 4.09
C GLY A 39 -1.88 9.97 3.68
N ARG A 40 -0.56 10.17 3.81
CA ARG A 40 0.31 11.27 4.30
C ARG A 40 -0.06 12.02 5.59
N VAL A 41 -0.90 11.48 6.46
CA VAL A 41 -1.29 12.18 7.71
C VAL A 41 -0.53 11.71 8.95
N GLU A 42 0.34 10.70 8.85
CA GLU A 42 1.39 10.53 9.86
C GLU A 42 2.74 10.42 9.18
N ALA A 43 3.71 11.18 9.72
CA ALA A 43 5.12 10.92 9.46
C ALA A 43 5.32 9.42 9.66
N ILE A 44 5.78 8.76 8.60
CA ILE A 44 6.06 7.33 8.63
C ILE A 44 6.85 7.07 9.90
N ARG A 45 6.27 6.24 10.78
CA ARG A 45 6.87 5.95 12.07
C ARG A 45 8.33 5.54 11.84
N ALA A 46 9.22 6.02 12.69
CA ALA A 46 10.66 5.74 12.62
C ALA A 46 11.01 4.24 12.73
N ASP A 47 10.01 3.38 12.92
CA ASP A 47 10.11 1.92 12.96
C ASP A 47 10.17 1.27 11.56
N VAL A 48 9.88 2.02 10.49
CA VAL A 48 10.06 1.50 9.13
C VAL A 48 11.52 1.62 8.72
N LEU A 49 12.20 0.47 8.62
CA LEU A 49 13.64 0.33 8.35
C LEU A 49 14.11 0.79 6.97
N ILE A 50 13.21 1.19 6.07
CA ILE A 50 13.57 1.67 4.74
C ILE A 50 13.14 3.13 4.58
N ASP A 51 13.97 3.90 3.89
CA ASP A 51 13.68 5.29 3.58
C ASP A 51 12.46 5.43 2.65
N ARG A 52 12.11 6.68 2.35
CA ARG A 52 10.98 6.97 1.47
C ARG A 52 11.24 6.55 0.03
N GLN A 53 12.45 6.76 -0.49
CA GLN A 53 12.76 6.49 -1.90
C GLN A 53 12.64 4.99 -2.21
N MET A 54 13.16 4.14 -1.33
CA MET A 54 13.05 2.70 -1.48
C MET A 54 11.60 2.22 -1.44
N ARG A 55 10.78 2.82 -0.58
CA ARG A 55 9.35 2.47 -0.47
C ARG A 55 8.56 2.93 -1.69
N ASP A 56 8.81 4.14 -2.19
CA ASP A 56 8.19 4.65 -3.42
C ASP A 56 8.53 3.70 -4.59
N ALA A 57 9.78 3.24 -4.69
CA ALA A 57 10.20 2.24 -5.68
C ALA A 57 9.49 0.87 -5.52
N LEU A 58 9.27 0.41 -4.29
CA LEU A 58 8.50 -0.82 -4.03
C LEU A 58 7.03 -0.68 -4.44
N VAL A 59 6.45 0.52 -4.32
CA VAL A 59 5.09 0.80 -4.78
C VAL A 59 5.03 0.86 -6.30
N GLU A 60 5.95 1.57 -6.94
CA GLU A 60 6.03 1.71 -8.40
C GLU A 60 6.27 0.38 -9.10
N SER A 61 7.09 -0.50 -8.49
CA SER A 61 7.32 -1.86 -8.99
C SER A 61 6.19 -2.85 -8.67
N LEU A 62 5.08 -2.40 -8.09
CA LEU A 62 3.95 -3.22 -7.64
C LEU A 62 4.31 -4.29 -6.59
N SER A 63 5.50 -4.22 -6.01
CA SER A 63 6.00 -5.12 -4.96
C SER A 63 5.38 -4.84 -3.58
N LEU A 64 4.87 -3.61 -3.42
CA LEU A 64 4.14 -3.12 -2.27
C LEU A 64 2.86 -2.43 -2.76
N ASN A 65 1.71 -2.84 -2.25
CA ASN A 65 0.46 -2.16 -2.54
C ASN A 65 0.53 -0.74 -1.93
N PRO A 66 0.18 0.32 -2.68
CA PRO A 66 0.18 1.68 -2.16
C PRO A 66 -0.57 1.82 -0.82
N GLN A 67 -1.66 1.07 -0.61
CA GLN A 67 -2.41 1.15 0.67
C GLN A 67 -1.66 0.59 1.87
N ASP A 68 -0.62 -0.21 1.65
CA ASP A 68 0.12 -0.91 2.70
C ASP A 68 1.47 -0.21 2.97
N GLU A 69 1.74 0.93 2.34
CA GLU A 69 3.01 1.69 2.44
C GLU A 69 3.34 2.17 3.87
N HIS A 70 2.33 2.23 4.73
CA HIS A 70 2.43 2.64 6.13
C HIS A 70 2.35 1.47 7.13
N ASP A 71 2.18 0.23 6.66
CA ASP A 71 2.20 -0.96 7.51
C ASP A 71 3.65 -1.50 7.60
N PRO A 72 4.32 -1.40 8.76
CA PRO A 72 5.72 -1.82 8.89
C PRO A 72 5.94 -3.32 8.63
N ALA A 73 4.94 -4.16 8.87
CA ALA A 73 5.05 -5.59 8.56
C ALA A 73 5.00 -5.81 7.05
N LYS A 74 4.06 -5.16 6.35
CA LYS A 74 3.95 -5.26 4.89
C LYS A 74 5.13 -4.66 4.14
N VAL A 75 5.66 -3.54 4.62
CA VAL A 75 6.87 -2.94 4.06
C VAL A 75 8.07 -3.88 4.20
N ARG A 76 8.27 -4.49 5.39
CA ARG A 76 9.34 -5.48 5.61
C ARG A 76 9.18 -6.72 4.73
N GLU A 77 7.95 -7.21 4.58
CA GLU A 77 7.63 -8.34 3.73
C GLU A 77 7.98 -8.07 2.25
N ALA A 78 7.59 -6.90 1.74
CA ALA A 78 7.88 -6.46 0.37
C ALA A 78 9.39 -6.30 0.14
N PHE A 79 10.10 -5.66 1.07
CA PHE A 79 11.55 -5.49 0.98
C PHE A 79 12.28 -6.84 1.01
N ALA A 80 11.89 -7.76 1.90
CA ALA A 80 12.49 -9.09 1.96
C ALA A 80 12.26 -9.90 0.66
N ARG A 81 11.09 -9.76 0.03
CA ARG A 81 10.84 -10.36 -1.30
C ARG A 81 11.78 -9.78 -2.36
N MET A 82 11.94 -8.46 -2.37
CA MET A 82 12.87 -7.79 -3.29
C MET A 82 14.29 -8.32 -3.10
N CYS A 83 14.80 -8.37 -1.87
CA CYS A 83 16.14 -8.91 -1.58
C CYS A 83 16.32 -10.35 -2.07
N ARG A 84 15.31 -11.22 -1.86
CA ARG A 84 15.36 -12.60 -2.38
C ARG A 84 15.42 -12.65 -3.90
N ALA A 85 14.57 -11.88 -4.58
CA ALA A 85 14.58 -11.83 -6.05
C ALA A 85 15.91 -11.32 -6.61
N PHE A 86 16.55 -10.34 -5.95
CA PHE A 86 17.90 -9.90 -6.31
C PHE A 86 18.94 -11.00 -6.07
N ALA A 87 18.90 -11.67 -4.92
CA ALA A 87 19.82 -12.76 -4.62
C ALA A 87 19.70 -13.91 -5.64
N GLU A 88 18.48 -14.30 -6.02
CA GLU A 88 18.23 -15.33 -7.04
C GLU A 88 18.71 -14.92 -8.43
N LYS A 89 18.59 -13.63 -8.79
CA LYS A 89 18.98 -13.12 -10.11
C LYS A 89 20.49 -13.04 -10.31
N PHE A 90 21.24 -12.88 -9.23
CA PHE A 90 22.68 -12.62 -9.26
C PHE A 90 23.52 -13.68 -8.52
N ALA A 91 22.92 -14.80 -8.14
CA ALA A 91 23.60 -16.02 -7.67
C ALA A 91 24.05 -16.87 -8.87
#